data_AF-A0A1V9YK35-F1
#
_entry.id   AF-A0A1V9YK35-F1
#
_cell.length_a   1.000
_cell.length_b   1.000
_cell.length_c   1.000
_cell.angle_alpha   90.00
_cell.angle_beta   90.00
_cell.angle_gamma   90.00
#
_symmetry.space_group_name_H-M   'P 1'
#
loop_
_entity.id
_entity.type
_entity.pdbx_description
1 polymer ?
#
loop_
_entity_poly.entity_id
_entity_poly.type
_entity_poly.pdbx_seq_one_letter_code
_entity_poly.pdbx_strand_id
1 'polypeptide(L)'
;MAFNFTATNKELPLKLRMNIRDQTASMEASMSAIRASTGIDFAFEVHGDILAFNKAIDGYENRLGDIFFDASSGVLDSLSRCFSAGCADDMIKEAVADACTTKVLAFRVKFEGRPSGGAYHPLSIENGTFFVDFYSDAVWSNVDEVSWTKLDDIPGI
;
A
#
# COMPACT_ATOMS: atom_id res chain seq x y z
N MET A 1 -16.74 -7.69 -2.17
CA MET A 1 -15.50 -6.91 -2.17
C MET A 1 -15.70 -5.78 -3.17
N ALA A 2 -15.89 -4.54 -2.72
CA ALA A 2 -16.04 -3.39 -3.60
C ALA A 2 -14.87 -2.45 -3.31
N PHE A 3 -13.89 -2.47 -4.20
CA PHE A 3 -12.79 -1.52 -4.19
C PHE A 3 -13.35 -0.12 -4.48
N ASN A 4 -13.59 0.67 -3.43
CA ASN A 4 -14.47 1.83 -3.52
C ASN A 4 -13.68 3.13 -3.71
N PHE A 5 -13.10 3.32 -4.90
CA PHE A 5 -12.64 4.64 -5.37
C PHE A 5 -13.81 5.63 -5.66
N THR A 6 -15.04 5.34 -5.22
CA THR A 6 -16.26 5.74 -5.95
C THR A 6 -16.77 7.16 -5.72
N ALA A 7 -16.18 7.94 -4.80
CA ALA A 7 -16.41 9.38 -4.76
C ALA A 7 -15.34 10.16 -5.58
N THR A 8 -14.07 9.76 -5.46
CA THR A 8 -12.90 10.47 -6.02
C THR A 8 -12.62 10.13 -7.49
N ASN A 9 -13.18 9.04 -8.03
CA ASN A 9 -12.85 8.53 -9.36
C ASN A 9 -13.11 9.57 -10.48
N LYS A 10 -14.23 10.30 -10.46
CA LYS A 10 -14.58 11.19 -11.59
C LYS A 10 -13.62 12.36 -11.78
N GLU A 11 -12.99 12.82 -10.71
CA GLU A 11 -12.10 13.98 -10.72
C GLU A 11 -10.67 13.62 -11.15
N LEU A 12 -10.30 12.34 -11.07
CA LEU A 12 -9.00 11.87 -11.53
C LEU A 12 -8.89 11.90 -13.07
N PRO A 13 -7.71 12.27 -13.61
CA PRO A 13 -7.45 12.21 -15.04
C PRO A 13 -7.83 10.86 -15.65
N LEU A 14 -8.41 10.86 -16.85
CA LEU A 14 -8.88 9.62 -17.50
C LEU A 14 -7.76 8.59 -17.66
N LYS A 15 -6.55 9.03 -18.03
CA LYS A 15 -5.38 8.17 -18.18
C LYS A 15 -5.01 7.47 -16.87
N LEU A 16 -4.98 8.22 -15.76
CA LEU A 16 -4.75 7.66 -14.44
C LEU A 16 -5.80 6.62 -14.04
N ARG A 17 -7.08 6.91 -14.29
CA ARG A 17 -8.16 5.95 -14.03
C ARG A 17 -8.01 4.66 -14.84
N MET A 18 -7.66 4.78 -16.11
CA MET A 18 -7.41 3.62 -16.96
C MET A 18 -6.23 2.82 -16.42
N ASN A 19 -5.14 3.48 -16.04
CA ASN A 19 -3.98 2.83 -15.45
C ASN A 19 -4.33 2.04 -14.17
N ILE A 20 -5.11 2.62 -13.26
CA ILE A 20 -5.59 1.92 -12.05
C ILE A 20 -6.47 0.73 -12.43
N ARG A 21 -7.43 0.92 -13.34
CA ARG A 21 -8.33 -0.15 -13.81
C ARG A 21 -7.53 -1.33 -14.39
N ASP A 22 -6.55 -1.04 -15.22
CA ASP A 22 -5.77 -2.05 -15.94
C ASP A 22 -4.92 -2.90 -14.95
N GLN A 23 -4.65 -2.40 -13.75
CA GLN A 23 -3.94 -3.11 -12.67
C GLN A 23 -4.86 -3.81 -11.65
N THR A 24 -6.18 -3.84 -11.87
CA THR A 24 -7.13 -4.44 -10.91
C THR A 24 -6.82 -5.92 -10.64
N ALA A 25 -6.44 -6.69 -11.67
CA ALA A 25 -6.09 -8.09 -11.51
C ALA A 25 -4.83 -8.29 -10.65
N SER A 26 -3.82 -7.44 -10.85
CA SER A 26 -2.58 -7.43 -10.07
C SER A 26 -2.83 -7.12 -8.59
N MET A 27 -3.71 -6.15 -8.35
CA MET A 27 -4.15 -5.78 -7.01
C MET A 27 -4.90 -6.92 -6.30
N GLU A 28 -5.86 -7.56 -6.98
CA GLU A 28 -6.62 -8.69 -6.44
C GLU A 28 -5.71 -9.88 -6.11
N ALA A 29 -4.74 -10.17 -6.98
CA ALA A 29 -3.74 -11.22 -6.74
C ALA A 29 -2.90 -10.92 -5.49
N SER A 30 -2.42 -9.69 -5.34
CA SER A 30 -1.61 -9.28 -4.18
C SER A 30 -2.42 -9.33 -2.88
N MET A 31 -3.67 -8.87 -2.88
CA MET A 31 -4.57 -8.97 -1.72
C MET A 31 -4.89 -10.42 -1.36
N SER A 32 -5.03 -11.30 -2.37
CA SER A 32 -5.23 -12.74 -2.13
C SER A 32 -4.00 -13.38 -1.47
N ALA A 33 -2.79 -13.01 -1.90
CA ALA A 33 -1.54 -13.48 -1.29
C ALA A 33 -1.38 -12.97 0.16
N ILE A 34 -1.73 -11.72 0.44
CA ILE A 34 -1.75 -11.16 1.81
C ILE A 34 -2.74 -11.93 2.68
N ARG A 35 -3.95 -12.21 2.17
CA ARG A 35 -4.94 -13.01 2.90
C ARG A 35 -4.43 -14.42 3.17
N ALA A 36 -3.75 -15.05 2.22
CA ALA A 36 -3.22 -16.40 2.40
C ALA A 36 -2.12 -16.48 3.47
N SER A 37 -1.23 -15.48 3.53
CA SER A 37 -0.15 -15.41 4.51
C SER A 37 -0.66 -15.04 5.91
N THR A 38 -1.48 -14.00 6.01
CA THR A 38 -1.95 -13.46 7.30
C THR A 38 -3.18 -14.19 7.86
N GLY A 39 -4.03 -14.77 7.00
CA GLY A 39 -5.36 -15.25 7.39
C GLY A 39 -6.41 -14.15 7.56
N ILE A 40 -6.05 -12.88 7.29
CA ILE A 40 -6.92 -11.71 7.46
C ILE A 40 -7.49 -11.32 6.10
N ASP A 41 -8.81 -11.11 6.04
CA ASP A 41 -9.48 -10.57 4.85
C ASP A 41 -9.46 -9.05 4.92
N PHE A 42 -8.33 -8.44 4.54
CA PHE A 42 -8.16 -6.99 4.58
C PHE A 42 -9.08 -6.29 3.58
N ALA A 43 -9.80 -5.26 4.04
CA ALA A 43 -10.32 -4.23 3.17
C ALA A 43 -9.17 -3.33 2.72
N PHE A 44 -9.09 -3.04 1.42
CA PHE A 44 -8.10 -2.11 0.89
C PHE A 44 -8.71 -0.71 0.74
N GLU A 45 -7.98 0.29 1.21
CA GLU A 45 -8.36 1.70 1.09
C GLU A 45 -7.18 2.56 0.63
N VAL A 46 -7.49 3.76 0.16
CA VAL A 46 -6.49 4.79 -0.11
C VAL A 46 -6.90 6.04 0.67
N HIS A 47 -6.03 6.49 1.57
CA HIS A 47 -6.27 7.58 2.50
C HIS A 47 -5.53 8.83 2.04
N GLY A 48 -6.21 9.97 2.10
CA GLY A 48 -5.69 11.28 1.67
C GLY A 48 -6.30 11.77 0.35
N ASP A 49 -5.92 12.99 -0.05
CA ASP A 49 -6.39 13.60 -1.30
C ASP A 49 -5.55 13.12 -2.49
N ILE A 50 -6.05 12.10 -3.18
CA ILE A 50 -5.33 11.50 -4.32
C ILE A 50 -5.26 12.45 -5.52
N LEU A 51 -6.23 13.33 -5.70
CA LEU A 51 -6.19 14.29 -6.81
C LEU A 51 -5.08 15.32 -6.58
N ALA A 52 -5.01 15.89 -5.38
CA ALA A 52 -3.94 16.81 -5.04
C ALA A 52 -2.59 16.09 -5.04
N PHE A 53 -2.51 14.86 -4.53
CA PHE A 53 -1.26 14.08 -4.53
C PHE A 53 -0.78 13.83 -5.97
N ASN A 54 -1.69 13.46 -6.85
CA ASN A 54 -1.41 13.26 -8.26
C ASN A 54 -0.89 14.51 -8.98
N LYS A 55 -1.29 15.70 -8.54
CA LYS A 55 -0.77 16.97 -9.05
C LYS A 55 0.59 17.35 -8.46
N ALA A 56 0.93 16.79 -7.30
CA ALA A 56 2.16 17.09 -6.57
C ALA A 56 3.32 16.16 -6.95
N ILE A 57 3.04 14.98 -7.51
CA ILE A 57 4.05 14.07 -8.07
C ILE A 57 4.51 14.57 -9.44
N ASP A 58 5.81 14.48 -9.70
CA ASP A 58 6.42 14.89 -10.98
C ASP A 58 6.79 13.67 -11.83
N GLY A 59 6.26 13.61 -13.06
CA GLY A 59 6.57 12.58 -14.05
C GLY A 59 5.82 11.25 -13.88
N TYR A 60 5.00 11.11 -12.84
CA TYR A 60 4.27 9.88 -12.49
C TYR A 60 2.75 10.05 -12.39
N GLU A 61 2.22 11.19 -12.84
CA GLU A 61 0.83 11.62 -12.70
C GLU A 61 -0.17 10.64 -13.36
N ASN A 62 0.28 9.79 -14.28
CA ASN A 62 -0.59 8.83 -14.95
C ASN A 62 -0.29 7.36 -14.58
N ARG A 63 0.56 7.13 -13.57
CA ARG A 63 1.13 5.81 -13.28
C ARG A 63 0.89 5.30 -11.87
N LEU A 64 0.03 5.96 -11.08
CA LEU A 64 -0.22 5.51 -9.70
C LEU A 64 -0.79 4.08 -9.63
N GLY A 65 -1.54 3.64 -10.64
CA GLY A 65 -1.98 2.24 -10.72
C GLY A 65 -0.82 1.27 -10.81
N ASP A 66 0.15 1.53 -11.69
CA ASP A 66 1.38 0.71 -11.79
C ASP A 66 2.14 0.74 -10.47
N ILE A 67 2.39 1.93 -9.93
CA ILE A 67 3.18 2.12 -8.71
C ILE A 67 2.54 1.41 -7.52
N PHE A 68 1.21 1.51 -7.38
CA PHE A 68 0.50 0.90 -6.27
C PHE A 68 0.35 -0.61 -6.44
N PHE A 69 0.06 -1.08 -7.66
CA PHE A 69 -0.54 -2.40 -7.85
C PHE A 69 0.15 -3.31 -8.85
N ASP A 70 1.14 -2.85 -9.62
CA ASP A 70 1.81 -3.70 -10.61
C ASP A 70 2.31 -5.02 -9.99
N ALA A 71 2.03 -6.13 -10.65
CA ALA A 71 2.27 -7.48 -10.13
C ALA A 71 3.76 -7.86 -10.01
N SER A 72 4.68 -7.03 -10.49
CA SER A 72 6.12 -7.32 -10.45
C SER A 72 6.93 -6.25 -9.72
N SER A 73 6.40 -5.03 -9.63
CA SER A 73 7.12 -3.86 -9.16
C SER A 73 6.26 -2.89 -8.37
N GLY A 74 5.01 -3.25 -8.11
CA GLY A 74 4.08 -2.46 -7.32
C GLY A 74 4.34 -2.58 -5.83
N VAL A 75 3.96 -1.54 -5.08
CA VAL A 75 4.10 -1.52 -3.62
C VAL A 75 3.24 -2.59 -2.96
N LEU A 76 2.04 -2.86 -3.48
CA LEU A 76 1.16 -3.89 -2.91
C LEU A 76 1.72 -5.31 -3.12
N ASP A 77 2.34 -5.57 -4.27
CA ASP A 77 3.03 -6.83 -4.51
C ASP A 77 4.22 -6.99 -3.56
N SER A 78 5.06 -5.95 -3.42
CA SER A 78 6.19 -5.93 -2.49
C SER A 78 5.74 -6.16 -1.04
N LEU A 79 4.61 -5.56 -0.66
CA LEU A 79 4.00 -5.77 0.65
C LEU A 79 3.49 -7.20 0.83
N SER A 80 2.93 -7.82 -0.21
CA SER A 80 2.51 -9.23 -0.16
C SER A 80 3.67 -10.18 0.11
N ARG A 81 4.86 -9.87 -0.45
CA ARG A 81 6.11 -10.59 -0.19
C ARG A 81 6.58 -10.39 1.25
N CYS A 82 6.51 -9.15 1.77
CA CYS A 82 6.79 -8.84 3.18
C CYS A 82 5.91 -9.67 4.14
N PHE A 83 4.58 -9.68 3.92
CA PHE A 83 3.66 -10.49 4.72
C PHE A 83 3.94 -11.99 4.60
N SER A 84 4.21 -12.48 3.39
CA SER A 84 4.51 -13.89 3.18
C SER A 84 5.78 -14.34 3.91
N ALA A 85 6.81 -13.48 3.96
CA ALA A 85 8.05 -13.75 4.68
C ALA A 85 7.87 -13.65 6.20
N GLY A 86 7.26 -12.57 6.70
CA GLY A 86 7.09 -12.33 8.13
C GLY A 86 6.10 -13.29 8.79
N CYS A 87 4.94 -13.53 8.17
CA CYS A 87 3.91 -14.43 8.72
C CYS A 87 4.21 -15.93 8.50
N ALA A 88 5.40 -16.28 8.01
CA ALA A 88 5.92 -17.65 8.11
C ALA A 88 6.27 -18.00 9.57
N ASP A 89 6.51 -16.99 10.42
CA ASP A 89 6.58 -17.12 11.87
C ASP A 89 5.17 -16.93 12.47
N ASP A 90 4.68 -17.94 13.18
CA ASP A 90 3.35 -17.93 13.79
C ASP A 90 3.21 -16.82 14.84
N MET A 91 4.27 -16.46 15.58
CA MET A 91 4.21 -15.39 16.57
C MET A 91 4.01 -14.02 15.91
N ILE A 92 4.70 -13.78 14.79
CA ILE A 92 4.55 -12.55 14.02
C ILE A 92 3.17 -12.49 13.36
N LYS A 93 2.68 -13.63 12.87
CA LYS A 93 1.33 -13.73 12.30
C LYS A 93 0.24 -13.40 13.33
N GLU A 94 0.36 -13.91 14.56
CA GLU A 94 -0.55 -13.58 15.66
C GLU A 94 -0.46 -12.10 16.03
N ALA A 95 0.76 -11.56 16.16
CA ALA A 95 0.98 -10.14 16.46
C ALA A 95 0.36 -9.21 15.39
N VAL A 96 0.48 -9.55 14.11
CA VAL A 96 -0.20 -8.84 13.01
C VAL A 96 -1.71 -8.89 13.19
N ALA A 97 -2.29 -10.05 13.52
CA ALA A 97 -3.73 -10.19 13.70
C ALA A 97 -4.26 -9.37 14.89
N ASP A 98 -3.48 -9.31 15.98
CA ASP A 98 -3.80 -8.53 17.17
C ASP A 98 -3.64 -7.03 16.93
N ALA A 99 -2.63 -6.62 16.17
CA ALA A 99 -2.38 -5.21 15.85
C ALA A 99 -3.37 -4.67 14.81
N CYS A 100 -3.72 -5.46 13.78
CA CYS A 100 -4.60 -5.04 12.68
C CYS A 100 -6.10 -5.24 12.95
N THR A 101 -6.57 -4.72 14.08
CA THR A 101 -7.96 -4.94 14.56
C THR A 101 -9.06 -4.45 13.61
N THR A 102 -8.81 -3.41 12.80
CA THR A 102 -9.82 -2.90 11.84
C THR A 102 -9.91 -3.74 10.58
N LYS A 103 -8.90 -4.57 10.32
CA LYS A 103 -8.74 -5.33 9.07
C LYS A 103 -8.74 -4.41 7.85
N VAL A 104 -8.18 -3.21 7.98
CA VAL A 104 -7.97 -2.28 6.88
C VAL A 104 -6.48 -2.18 6.56
N LEU A 105 -6.15 -2.30 5.28
CA LEU A 105 -4.84 -1.99 4.72
C LEU A 105 -5.01 -0.74 3.85
N ALA A 106 -4.34 0.34 4.22
CA ALA A 106 -4.51 1.63 3.60
C ALA A 106 -3.21 2.18 3.02
N PHE A 107 -3.25 2.62 1.76
CA PHE A 107 -2.20 3.46 1.20
C PHE A 107 -2.48 4.90 1.58
N ARG A 108 -1.58 5.52 2.35
CA ARG A 108 -1.76 6.89 2.85
C ARG A 108 -0.83 7.84 2.10
N VAL A 109 -1.42 8.77 1.36
CA VAL A 109 -0.65 9.77 0.62
C VAL A 109 -0.35 10.99 1.48
N LYS A 110 0.89 11.47 1.39
CA LYS A 110 1.44 12.58 2.16
C LYS A 110 2.03 13.64 1.24
N PHE A 111 1.77 14.89 1.58
CA PHE A 111 2.26 16.07 0.86
C PHE A 111 3.55 16.63 1.43
N GLU A 112 3.87 16.27 2.67
CA GLU A 112 5.17 16.58 3.26
C GLU A 112 6.27 15.81 2.53
N GLY A 113 7.49 16.35 2.55
CA GLY A 113 8.65 15.62 2.05
C GLY A 113 8.97 14.44 2.96
N ARG A 114 9.55 13.39 2.37
CA ARG A 114 10.03 12.24 3.15
C ARG A 114 11.03 12.70 4.22
N PRO A 115 10.95 12.21 5.47
CA PRO A 115 11.95 12.47 6.49
C PRO A 115 13.36 12.07 6.03
N SER A 116 14.36 12.90 6.33
CA SER A 116 15.75 12.61 5.96
C SER A 116 16.21 11.28 6.58
N GLY A 117 16.68 10.36 5.75
CA GLY A 117 17.12 9.03 6.17
C GLY A 117 16.01 8.03 6.49
N GLY A 118 14.73 8.39 6.33
CA GLY A 118 13.60 7.47 6.52
C GLY A 118 13.38 6.53 5.32
N ALA A 119 12.58 5.47 5.51
CA ALA A 119 12.17 4.58 4.41
C ALA A 119 11.37 5.33 3.33
N TYR A 120 11.40 4.85 2.09
CA TYR A 120 10.66 5.46 0.98
C TYR A 120 9.15 5.24 1.10
N HIS A 121 8.79 4.04 1.56
CA HIS A 121 7.42 3.62 1.81
C HIS A 121 7.31 3.01 3.22
N PRO A 122 7.33 3.84 4.29
CA PRO A 122 7.31 3.34 5.64
C PRO A 122 5.99 2.65 5.94
N LEU A 123 6.09 1.57 6.71
CA LEU A 123 4.98 0.77 7.19
C LEU A 123 4.66 1.17 8.63
N SER A 124 3.38 1.33 8.96
CA SER A 124 2.95 1.61 10.33
C SER A 124 1.60 0.98 10.64
N ILE A 125 1.33 0.76 11.92
CA ILE A 125 0.01 0.39 12.41
C ILE A 125 -0.49 1.52 13.29
N GLU A 126 -1.61 2.12 12.92
CA GLU A 126 -2.21 3.23 13.66
C GLU A 126 -3.70 2.94 13.85
N ASN A 127 -4.15 2.93 15.11
CA ASN A 127 -5.54 2.66 15.49
C ASN A 127 -6.13 1.39 14.86
N GLY A 128 -5.32 0.35 14.73
CA GLY A 128 -5.74 -0.94 14.19
C GLY A 128 -5.70 -1.08 12.67
N THR A 129 -5.33 -0.02 11.95
CA THR A 129 -5.21 0.00 10.50
C THR A 129 -3.74 -0.09 10.09
N PHE A 130 -3.42 -0.94 9.12
CA PHE A 130 -2.09 -1.06 8.55
C PHE A 130 -1.91 -0.03 7.44
N PHE A 131 -0.88 0.80 7.53
CA PHE A 131 -0.60 1.86 6.59
C PHE A 131 0.68 1.59 5.81
N VAL A 132 0.64 1.95 4.52
CA VAL A 132 1.83 2.20 3.71
C VAL A 132 1.82 3.67 3.30
N ASP A 133 2.84 4.41 3.69
CA ASP A 133 2.92 5.83 3.39
C ASP A 133 3.56 6.11 2.02
N PHE A 134 3.02 7.10 1.32
CA PHE A 134 3.55 7.61 0.06
C PHE A 134 3.84 9.10 0.17
N TYR A 135 5.07 9.50 -0.10
CA TYR A 135 5.46 10.91 -0.17
C TYR A 135 5.52 11.36 -1.63
N SER A 136 5.08 12.58 -1.92
CA SER A 136 4.96 13.05 -3.31
C SER A 136 6.31 13.20 -4.01
N ASP A 137 7.41 13.38 -3.25
CA ASP A 137 8.78 13.47 -3.75
C ASP A 137 9.47 12.10 -3.95
N ALA A 138 8.82 11.00 -3.54
CA ALA A 138 9.41 9.67 -3.48
C ALA A 138 8.47 8.55 -3.96
N VAL A 139 7.34 8.91 -4.61
CA VAL A 139 6.21 8.01 -4.88
C VAL A 139 6.56 6.68 -5.57
N TRP A 140 7.58 6.63 -6.43
CA TRP A 140 8.03 5.41 -7.12
C TRP A 140 9.47 5.01 -6.80
N SER A 141 10.02 5.51 -5.70
CA SER A 141 11.41 5.27 -5.34
C SER A 141 11.54 4.02 -4.47
N ASN A 142 12.43 3.10 -4.85
CA ASN A 142 12.79 1.91 -4.06
C ASN A 142 11.58 1.12 -3.53
N VAL A 143 10.60 0.87 -4.39
CA VAL A 143 9.38 0.11 -4.05
C VAL A 143 9.70 -1.26 -3.42
N ASP A 144 10.73 -1.95 -3.92
CA ASP A 144 11.15 -3.25 -3.37
C ASP A 144 11.65 -3.19 -1.92
N GLU A 145 12.01 -2.02 -1.39
CA GLU A 145 12.39 -1.84 0.03
C GLU A 145 11.28 -2.34 0.95
N VAL A 146 10.01 -2.18 0.56
CA VAL A 146 8.85 -2.69 1.32
C VAL A 146 8.94 -4.19 1.55
N SER A 147 9.44 -4.95 0.56
CA SER A 147 9.58 -6.40 0.67
C SER A 147 10.71 -6.83 1.59
N TRP A 148 11.66 -5.94 1.90
CA TRP A 148 12.81 -6.21 2.76
C TRP A 148 12.58 -5.77 4.20
N THR A 149 11.61 -4.88 4.44
CA THR A 149 11.16 -4.52 5.79
C THR A 149 10.68 -5.78 6.50
N LYS A 150 11.19 -6.01 7.71
CA LYS A 150 10.70 -7.09 8.54
C LYS A 150 9.49 -6.61 9.34
N LEU A 151 8.48 -7.46 9.47
CA LEU A 151 7.24 -7.07 10.16
C LEU A 151 7.48 -6.77 11.64
N ASP A 152 8.43 -7.45 12.28
CA ASP A 152 8.83 -7.22 13.69
C ASP A 152 9.52 -5.86 13.91
N ASP A 153 9.98 -5.19 12.85
CA ASP A 153 10.50 -3.82 12.95
C ASP A 153 9.36 -2.77 12.94
N ILE A 154 8.12 -3.16 12.64
CA ILE A 154 6.97 -2.25 12.59
C ILE A 154 6.44 -2.05 14.01
N PRO A 155 6.39 -0.80 14.52
CA PRO A 155 5.87 -0.53 15.86
C PRO A 155 4.45 -1.08 16.04
N GLY A 156 4.28 -1.98 17.00
CA GLY A 156 3.00 -2.61 17.33
C GLY A 156 2.86 -4.08 16.92
N ILE A 157 3.84 -4.60 16.17
CA ILE A 157 4.08 -6.05 15.96
C ILE A 157 5.20 -6.49 16.91
#